data_AF-A0A520GGV0-F1
#
_entry.id   AF-A0A520GGV0-F1
#
_cell.length_a   1.000
_cell.length_b   1.000
_cell.length_c   1.000
_cell.angle_alpha   90.00
_cell.angle_beta   90.00
_cell.angle_gamma   90.00
#
_symmetry.space_group_name_H-M   'P 1'
#
loop_
_entity.id
_entity.type
_entity.pdbx_description
1 polymer ?
#
loop_
_entity_poly.entity_id
_entity_poly.type
_entity_poly.pdbx_seq_one_letter_code
_entity_poly.pdbx_strand_id
1 'polypeptide(L)'
;MSDFPKRISIKEEGPREGFQFEKGQIPTARKIELIDSLSRTGLTQIQVVSFVPAKNVPGMADAEEVAMGFRRAPGVAYTALWLNERGLERAIATERLDIKGLLNLTASETFLQRNQKRSMTENLEAMRAIAAMYKRRDVPVERMSIAAAFGCNFEGDIPVATLIEQASQMREAAAEHGFDIKVLSLADTMAWATPQSIRRVVGAVREAYPDLQMSLHLHDTRGMGIANAYAGLEMGVALFDAAVGGLGGCPFAAHSGAAGNVCTEDLVFMCEEMGIESGVDLEALLETARLAEDIVAHPLPGAVKTGGSLRALRRKIAGEAVA
;
A
#
# COMPACT_ATOMS: atom_id res chain seq x y z
N MET A 1 -9.63 21.06 -16.94
CA MET A 1 -10.42 20.86 -15.71
C MET A 1 -9.88 19.60 -15.07
N SER A 2 -9.47 19.66 -13.81
CA SER A 2 -8.92 18.50 -13.09
C SER A 2 -9.99 17.43 -12.87
N ASP A 3 -9.60 16.16 -12.94
CA ASP A 3 -10.47 14.98 -12.78
C ASP A 3 -10.50 14.53 -11.31
N PHE A 4 -10.55 15.49 -10.36
CA PHE A 4 -10.47 15.16 -8.94
C PHE A 4 -11.61 14.22 -8.55
N PRO A 5 -11.32 13.06 -7.91
CA PRO A 5 -12.36 12.19 -7.43
C PRO A 5 -13.10 12.87 -6.27
N LYS A 6 -14.41 12.61 -6.14
CA LYS A 6 -15.18 13.09 -4.98
C LYS A 6 -14.81 12.37 -3.69
N ARG A 7 -14.30 11.14 -3.82
CA ARG A 7 -13.95 10.26 -2.71
C ARG A 7 -12.74 9.41 -3.08
N ILE A 8 -11.88 9.16 -2.10
CA ILE A 8 -10.79 8.18 -2.20
C ILE A 8 -11.01 6.98 -1.28
N SER A 9 -10.29 5.90 -1.54
CA SER A 9 -10.16 4.76 -0.63
C SER A 9 -8.69 4.49 -0.36
N ILE A 10 -8.37 4.30 0.92
CA ILE A 10 -7.00 4.06 1.37
C ILE A 10 -6.87 2.62 1.85
N LYS A 11 -5.86 1.92 1.35
CA LYS A 11 -5.38 0.65 1.89
C LYS A 11 -4.23 0.96 2.84
N GLU A 12 -4.47 0.73 4.12
CA GLU A 12 -3.48 0.96 5.18
C GLU A 12 -2.48 -0.20 5.26
N GLU A 13 -1.20 0.10 5.07
CA GLU A 13 -0.10 -0.86 4.98
C GLU A 13 0.78 -0.89 6.24
N GLY A 14 0.60 0.03 7.19
CA GLY A 14 1.45 0.19 8.37
C GLY A 14 1.69 -1.10 9.16
N PRO A 15 0.64 -1.87 9.53
CA PRO A 15 0.84 -3.10 10.30
C PRO A 15 1.61 -4.21 9.56
N ARG A 16 1.56 -4.26 8.22
CA ARG A 16 2.31 -5.24 7.41
C ARG A 16 3.63 -4.67 6.94
N GLU A 17 3.60 -3.68 6.06
CA GLU A 17 4.80 -3.14 5.43
C GLU A 17 5.66 -2.37 6.41
N GLY A 18 5.01 -1.59 7.28
CA GLY A 18 5.66 -0.82 8.33
C GLY A 18 6.51 -1.70 9.22
N PHE A 19 5.86 -2.60 9.96
CA PHE A 19 6.54 -3.48 10.90
C PHE A 19 7.55 -4.44 10.27
N GLN A 20 7.41 -4.76 8.98
CA GLN A 20 8.41 -5.57 8.26
C GLN A 20 9.73 -4.82 8.06
N PHE A 21 9.72 -3.49 7.99
CA PHE A 21 10.91 -2.67 7.83
C PHE A 21 11.63 -2.40 9.17
N GLU A 22 10.90 -2.48 10.28
CA GLU A 22 11.43 -2.18 11.59
C GLU A 22 12.52 -3.16 12.04
N LYS A 23 13.61 -2.60 12.57
CA LYS A 23 14.77 -3.40 13.04
C LYS A 23 14.51 -4.04 14.40
N GLY A 24 13.66 -3.41 15.22
CA GLY A 24 13.33 -3.87 16.56
C GLY A 24 12.28 -4.99 16.54
N GLN A 25 12.33 -5.86 17.55
CA GLN A 25 11.25 -6.81 17.77
C GLN A 25 10.05 -6.07 18.37
N ILE A 26 8.96 -5.98 17.60
CA ILE A 26 7.70 -5.42 18.07
C ILE A 26 6.88 -6.56 18.69
N PRO A 27 6.48 -6.47 19.98
CA PRO A 27 5.66 -7.50 20.61
C PRO A 27 4.31 -7.70 19.91
N THR A 28 3.83 -8.95 19.81
CA THR A 28 2.54 -9.32 19.21
C THR A 28 1.39 -8.42 19.70
N ALA A 29 1.32 -8.19 21.02
CA ALA A 29 0.28 -7.36 21.65
C ALA A 29 0.29 -5.90 21.14
N ARG A 30 1.47 -5.33 20.87
CA ARG A 30 1.61 -3.97 20.34
C ARG A 30 1.21 -3.89 18.87
N LYS A 31 1.46 -4.94 18.10
CA LYS A 31 0.95 -5.04 16.71
C LYS A 31 -0.58 -5.07 16.69
N ILE A 32 -1.17 -5.90 17.55
CA ILE A 32 -2.63 -6.00 17.71
C ILE A 32 -3.22 -4.64 18.12
N GLU A 33 -2.59 -3.96 19.07
CA GLU A 33 -3.03 -2.64 19.54
C GLU A 33 -3.07 -1.60 18.42
N LEU A 34 -2.06 -1.57 17.53
CA LEU A 34 -2.08 -0.68 16.37
C LEU A 34 -3.25 -1.02 15.43
N ILE A 35 -3.46 -2.30 15.12
CA ILE A 35 -4.54 -2.76 14.24
C ILE A 35 -5.91 -2.39 14.83
N ASP A 36 -6.11 -2.61 16.12
CA ASP A 36 -7.35 -2.25 16.81
C ASP A 36 -7.58 -0.73 16.81
N SER A 37 -6.52 0.06 16.94
CA SER A 37 -6.62 1.52 16.85
C SER A 37 -7.00 1.99 15.43
N LEU A 38 -6.31 1.47 14.40
CA LEU A 38 -6.59 1.74 13.00
C LEU A 38 -8.02 1.35 12.61
N SER A 39 -8.54 0.27 13.19
CA SER A 39 -9.91 -0.22 12.94
C SER A 39 -11.00 0.78 13.35
N ARG A 40 -10.67 1.78 14.18
CA ARG A 40 -11.61 2.80 14.67
C ARG A 40 -11.50 4.14 13.95
N THR A 41 -10.60 4.26 12.98
CA THR A 41 -10.38 5.52 12.26
C THR A 41 -11.32 5.70 11.07
N GLY A 42 -12.11 4.69 10.69
CA GLY A 42 -12.93 4.72 9.48
C GLY A 42 -12.23 4.23 8.21
N LEU A 43 -10.97 3.77 8.31
CA LEU A 43 -10.31 3.01 7.26
C LEU A 43 -11.13 1.77 6.88
N THR A 44 -11.35 1.56 5.58
CA THR A 44 -12.14 0.42 5.08
C THR A 44 -11.28 -0.79 4.72
N GLN A 45 -9.95 -0.64 4.64
CA GLN A 45 -9.05 -1.74 4.35
C GLN A 45 -7.70 -1.57 5.09
N ILE A 46 -7.29 -2.60 5.82
CA ILE A 46 -6.03 -2.66 6.56
C ILE A 46 -5.30 -3.95 6.16
N GLN A 47 -4.04 -3.87 5.77
CA GLN A 47 -3.18 -5.03 5.57
C GLN A 47 -2.42 -5.33 6.85
N VAL A 48 -2.77 -6.44 7.51
CA VAL A 48 -2.40 -6.67 8.92
C VAL A 48 -1.12 -7.47 9.12
N VAL A 49 -0.84 -8.46 8.26
CA VAL A 49 0.31 -9.37 8.42
C VAL A 49 0.82 -9.90 7.07
N SER A 50 1.97 -10.56 7.09
CA SER A 50 2.55 -11.27 5.95
C SER A 50 2.89 -12.72 6.32
N PHE A 51 2.32 -13.70 5.62
CA PHE A 51 2.58 -15.13 5.80
C PHE A 51 3.81 -15.61 5.00
N VAL A 52 4.90 -14.86 5.11
CA VAL A 52 6.19 -15.19 4.50
C VAL A 52 7.05 -16.02 5.47
N PRO A 53 8.13 -16.66 5.00
CA PRO A 53 9.03 -17.38 5.88
C PRO A 53 9.68 -16.44 6.91
N ALA A 54 9.53 -16.75 8.20
CA ALA A 54 10.10 -15.97 9.31
C ALA A 54 11.63 -15.79 9.21
N LYS A 55 12.33 -16.75 8.58
CA LYS A 55 13.77 -16.64 8.28
C LYS A 55 14.09 -15.40 7.43
N ASN A 56 13.20 -15.02 6.52
CA ASN A 56 13.40 -13.90 5.61
C ASN A 56 12.82 -12.60 6.19
N VAL A 57 11.74 -12.70 6.96
CA VAL A 57 11.08 -11.57 7.61
C VAL A 57 10.74 -11.92 9.07
N PRO A 58 11.70 -11.76 9.99
CA PRO A 58 11.52 -12.12 11.40
C PRO A 58 10.37 -11.35 12.08
N GLY A 59 10.15 -10.09 11.68
CA GLY A 59 9.07 -9.25 12.19
C GLY A 59 7.66 -9.78 11.90
N MET A 60 7.50 -10.80 11.07
CA MET A 60 6.23 -11.42 10.71
C MET A 60 6.13 -12.89 11.17
N ALA A 61 7.00 -13.31 12.10
CA ALA A 61 7.01 -14.68 12.62
C ALA A 61 5.73 -15.05 13.39
N ASP A 62 5.07 -14.06 13.98
CA ASP A 62 3.85 -14.14 14.80
C ASP A 62 2.57 -13.82 14.01
N ALA A 63 2.58 -13.98 12.68
CA ALA A 63 1.47 -13.60 11.80
C ALA A 63 0.13 -14.24 12.21
N GLU A 64 0.12 -15.52 12.58
CA GLU A 64 -1.08 -16.21 13.07
C GLU A 64 -1.59 -15.62 14.39
N GLU A 65 -0.69 -15.35 15.35
CA GLU A 65 -1.06 -14.80 16.66
C GLU A 65 -1.68 -13.40 16.52
N VAL A 66 -1.08 -12.56 15.67
CA VAL A 66 -1.61 -11.24 15.35
C VAL A 66 -2.98 -11.38 14.68
N ALA A 67 -3.11 -12.21 13.65
CA ALA A 67 -4.36 -12.40 12.90
C ALA A 67 -5.51 -12.91 13.78
N MET A 68 -5.21 -13.70 14.81
CA MET A 68 -6.20 -14.21 15.76
C MET A 68 -6.52 -13.24 16.90
N GLY A 69 -5.60 -12.32 17.21
CA GLY A 69 -5.66 -11.49 18.41
C GLY A 69 -6.40 -10.15 18.25
N PHE A 70 -6.42 -9.57 17.05
CA PHE A 70 -7.10 -8.28 16.82
C PHE A 70 -8.64 -8.42 16.76
N ARG A 71 -9.33 -7.30 17.00
CA ARG A 71 -10.78 -7.19 16.95
C ARG A 71 -11.23 -6.62 15.61
N ARG A 72 -11.96 -7.43 14.84
CA ARG A 72 -12.56 -6.96 13.58
C ARG A 72 -13.62 -5.90 13.85
N ALA A 73 -13.50 -4.74 13.20
CA ALA A 73 -14.52 -3.71 13.15
C ALA A 73 -15.45 -3.94 11.93
N PRO A 74 -16.76 -3.71 12.07
CA PRO A 74 -17.70 -3.78 10.95
C PRO A 74 -17.30 -2.81 9.82
N GLY A 75 -17.39 -3.27 8.57
CA GLY A 75 -17.07 -2.45 7.39
C GLY A 75 -15.58 -2.33 7.05
N VAL A 76 -14.70 -2.99 7.81
CA VAL A 76 -13.24 -3.01 7.55
C VAL A 76 -12.82 -4.37 6.99
N ALA A 77 -12.12 -4.35 5.86
CA ALA A 77 -11.46 -5.52 5.30
C ALA A 77 -10.04 -5.66 5.88
N TYR A 78 -9.73 -6.84 6.42
CA TYR A 78 -8.44 -7.17 7.00
C TYR A 78 -7.71 -8.14 6.09
N THR A 79 -6.75 -7.62 5.33
CA THR A 79 -6.03 -8.40 4.32
C THR A 79 -4.64 -8.81 4.81
N ALA A 80 -4.02 -9.78 4.14
CA ALA A 80 -2.65 -10.19 4.43
C ALA A 80 -1.86 -10.38 3.13
N LEU A 81 -0.54 -10.47 3.26
CA LEU A 81 0.37 -10.79 2.17
C LEU A 81 0.79 -12.27 2.25
N TRP A 82 0.93 -12.92 1.10
CA TRP A 82 1.60 -14.21 0.92
C TRP A 82 2.29 -14.22 -0.44
N LEU A 83 3.32 -15.07 -0.58
CA LEU A 83 4.11 -15.19 -1.81
C LEU A 83 4.09 -16.60 -2.42
N ASN A 84 3.41 -17.55 -1.77
CA ASN A 84 3.29 -18.93 -2.22
C ASN A 84 2.04 -19.59 -1.62
N GLU A 85 1.73 -20.79 -2.10
CA GLU A 85 0.55 -21.57 -1.69
C GLU A 85 0.53 -21.88 -0.18
N ARG A 86 1.68 -22.22 0.41
CA ARG A 86 1.77 -22.48 1.86
C ARG A 86 1.42 -21.24 2.69
N GLY A 87 1.85 -20.05 2.26
CA GLY A 87 1.51 -18.79 2.92
C GLY A 87 0.01 -18.50 2.83
N LEU A 88 -0.59 -18.75 1.66
CA LEU A 88 -2.04 -18.64 1.48
C LEU A 88 -2.81 -19.62 2.39
N GLU A 89 -2.38 -20.88 2.47
CA GLU A 89 -3.02 -21.87 3.34
C GLU A 89 -3.01 -21.45 4.80
N ARG A 90 -1.89 -20.90 5.29
CA ARG A 90 -1.79 -20.33 6.64
C ARG A 90 -2.77 -19.18 6.83
N ALA A 91 -2.88 -18.28 5.85
CA ALA A 91 -3.81 -17.16 5.91
C ALA A 91 -5.27 -17.63 5.95
N ILE A 92 -5.66 -18.57 5.08
CA ILE A 92 -7.01 -19.16 5.03
C ILE A 92 -7.34 -19.84 6.36
N ALA A 93 -6.41 -20.62 6.92
CA ALA A 93 -6.61 -21.34 8.17
C ALA A 93 -6.88 -20.45 9.39
N THR A 94 -6.59 -19.14 9.31
CA THR A 94 -6.98 -18.21 10.38
C THR A 94 -8.48 -17.97 10.45
N GLU A 95 -9.20 -18.09 9.32
CA GLU A 95 -10.62 -17.72 9.18
C GLU A 95 -10.95 -16.27 9.65
N ARG A 96 -9.92 -15.43 9.80
CA ARG A 96 -10.03 -14.05 10.31
C ARG A 96 -9.69 -13.00 9.27
N LEU A 97 -9.25 -13.40 8.07
CA LEU A 97 -8.72 -12.51 7.05
C LEU A 97 -9.58 -12.52 5.79
N ASP A 98 -9.67 -11.35 5.16
CA ASP A 98 -10.29 -11.16 3.86
C ASP A 98 -9.31 -11.59 2.77
N ILE A 99 -9.50 -12.80 2.27
CA ILE A 99 -8.60 -13.42 1.28
C ILE A 99 -8.93 -12.92 -0.12
N LYS A 100 -8.06 -12.05 -0.65
CA LYS A 100 -8.12 -11.54 -2.03
C LYS A 100 -6.77 -11.71 -2.70
N GLY A 101 -6.74 -12.33 -3.87
CA GLY A 101 -5.53 -12.54 -4.64
C GLY A 101 -5.05 -11.26 -5.31
N LEU A 102 -3.74 -11.16 -5.42
CA LEU A 102 -3.03 -10.07 -6.10
C LEU A 102 -1.98 -10.69 -7.02
N LEU A 103 -1.98 -10.28 -8.29
CA LEU A 103 -0.93 -10.62 -9.25
C LEU A 103 0.08 -9.47 -9.30
N ASN A 104 1.36 -9.78 -9.24
CA ASN A 104 2.41 -8.76 -9.17
C ASN A 104 3.50 -9.03 -10.21
N LEU A 105 3.92 -7.97 -10.89
CA LEU A 105 5.17 -7.94 -11.65
C LEU A 105 6.06 -6.80 -11.15
N THR A 106 7.28 -6.75 -11.67
CA THR A 106 8.27 -5.71 -11.38
C THR A 106 8.79 -5.23 -12.72
N ALA A 107 8.82 -3.91 -12.93
CA ALA A 107 9.16 -3.34 -14.22
C ALA A 107 10.67 -3.27 -14.49
N SER A 108 11.51 -3.34 -13.44
CA SER A 108 12.97 -3.38 -13.57
C SER A 108 13.49 -4.81 -13.53
N GLU A 109 14.14 -5.23 -14.62
CA GLU A 109 14.81 -6.53 -14.69
C GLU A 109 16.01 -6.58 -13.73
N THR A 110 16.77 -5.49 -13.62
CA THR A 110 17.95 -5.44 -12.75
C THR A 110 17.57 -5.61 -11.29
N PHE A 111 16.51 -4.93 -10.85
CA PHE A 111 15.98 -5.06 -9.49
C PHE A 111 15.45 -6.47 -9.22
N LEU A 112 14.74 -7.03 -10.19
CA LEU A 112 14.18 -8.38 -10.11
C LEU A 112 15.28 -9.43 -9.99
N GLN A 113 16.33 -9.35 -10.81
CA GLN A 113 17.48 -10.25 -10.73
C GLN A 113 18.18 -10.17 -9.38
N ARG A 114 18.37 -8.96 -8.86
CA ARG A 114 19.02 -8.74 -7.55
C ARG A 114 18.21 -9.31 -6.40
N ASN A 115 16.89 -9.15 -6.41
CA ASN A 115 16.02 -9.50 -5.28
C ASN A 115 15.47 -10.92 -5.33
N GLN A 116 15.11 -11.38 -6.53
CA GLN A 116 14.41 -12.64 -6.74
C GLN A 116 15.23 -13.64 -7.57
N LYS A 117 16.37 -13.23 -8.15
CA LYS A 117 17.21 -14.07 -9.03
C LYS A 117 16.41 -14.63 -10.21
N ARG A 118 15.60 -13.77 -10.83
CA ARG A 118 14.73 -14.07 -11.96
C ARG A 118 14.88 -13.02 -13.05
N SER A 119 14.80 -13.46 -14.29
CA SER A 119 14.55 -12.63 -15.46
C SER A 119 13.08 -12.20 -15.51
N MET A 120 12.77 -11.22 -16.36
CA MET A 120 11.39 -10.75 -16.56
C MET A 120 10.46 -11.90 -16.98
N THR A 121 10.92 -12.76 -17.89
CA THR A 121 10.19 -13.93 -18.36
C THR A 121 9.91 -14.93 -17.23
N GLU A 122 10.93 -15.27 -16.43
CA GLU A 122 10.76 -16.18 -15.29
C GLU A 122 9.80 -15.61 -14.23
N ASN A 123 9.75 -14.29 -14.07
CA ASN A 123 8.83 -13.65 -13.15
C ASN A 123 7.39 -13.62 -13.67
N LEU A 124 7.19 -13.48 -14.99
CA LEU A 124 5.88 -13.66 -15.62
C LEU A 124 5.38 -15.10 -15.43
N GLU A 125 6.21 -16.11 -15.65
CA GLU A 125 5.85 -17.52 -15.42
C GLU A 125 5.54 -17.81 -13.95
N ALA A 126 6.31 -17.23 -13.03
CA ALA A 126 6.01 -17.33 -11.60
C ALA A 126 4.65 -16.70 -11.25
N MET A 127 4.32 -15.56 -11.86
CA MET A 127 3.01 -14.91 -11.68
C MET A 127 1.87 -15.77 -12.26
N ARG A 128 2.05 -16.36 -13.45
CA ARG A 128 1.09 -17.32 -14.04
C ARG A 128 0.83 -18.51 -13.11
N ALA A 129 1.87 -19.05 -12.49
CA ALA A 129 1.73 -20.12 -11.50
C ALA A 129 0.93 -19.69 -10.26
N ILE A 130 1.08 -18.43 -9.81
CA ILE A 130 0.29 -17.84 -8.73
C ILE A 130 -1.18 -17.67 -9.15
N ALA A 131 -1.47 -17.21 -10.38
CA ALA A 131 -2.83 -17.12 -10.89
C ALA A 131 -3.51 -18.50 -10.92
N ALA A 132 -2.82 -19.53 -11.42
CA ALA A 132 -3.31 -20.90 -11.39
C ALA A 132 -3.56 -21.40 -9.95
N MET A 133 -2.71 -21.03 -9.00
CA MET A 133 -2.90 -21.35 -7.58
C MET A 133 -4.17 -20.69 -7.01
N TYR A 134 -4.39 -19.39 -7.28
CA TYR A 134 -5.63 -18.72 -6.86
C TYR A 134 -6.87 -19.41 -7.43
N LYS A 135 -6.81 -19.84 -8.69
CA LYS A 135 -7.94 -20.55 -9.33
C LYS A 135 -8.24 -21.88 -8.63
N ARG A 136 -7.22 -22.66 -8.31
CA ARG A 136 -7.38 -23.94 -7.59
C ARG A 136 -7.94 -23.77 -6.18
N ARG A 137 -7.64 -22.64 -5.53
CA ARG A 137 -8.05 -22.34 -4.15
C ARG A 137 -9.32 -21.47 -4.06
N ASP A 138 -9.98 -21.23 -5.19
CA ASP A 138 -11.16 -20.37 -5.31
C ASP A 138 -10.96 -18.97 -4.69
N VAL A 139 -9.75 -18.43 -4.83
CA VAL A 139 -9.40 -17.09 -4.36
C VAL A 139 -9.73 -16.09 -5.47
N PRO A 140 -10.59 -15.08 -5.23
CA PRO A 140 -10.90 -14.07 -6.22
C PRO A 140 -9.69 -13.18 -6.47
N VAL A 141 -9.50 -12.78 -7.73
CA VAL A 141 -8.43 -11.88 -8.16
C VAL A 141 -9.06 -10.75 -8.97
N GLU A 142 -8.97 -9.54 -8.44
CA GLU A 142 -9.50 -8.32 -9.08
C GLU A 142 -8.42 -7.25 -9.25
N ARG A 143 -7.21 -7.50 -8.72
CA ARG A 143 -6.13 -6.52 -8.67
C ARG A 143 -4.83 -7.07 -9.21
N MET A 144 -4.10 -6.19 -9.88
CA MET A 144 -2.73 -6.38 -10.34
C MET A 144 -1.86 -5.24 -9.81
N SER A 145 -0.56 -5.49 -9.61
CA SER A 145 0.41 -4.43 -9.28
C SER A 145 1.67 -4.54 -10.10
N ILE A 146 2.25 -3.40 -10.45
CA ILE A 146 3.58 -3.30 -11.06
C ILE A 146 4.48 -2.51 -10.11
N ALA A 147 5.52 -3.17 -9.60
CA ALA A 147 6.55 -2.55 -8.78
C ALA A 147 7.63 -1.86 -9.63
N ALA A 148 8.36 -0.92 -9.03
CA ALA A 148 9.34 -0.07 -9.70
C ALA A 148 8.75 0.67 -10.93
N ALA A 149 7.48 1.06 -10.86
CA ALA A 149 6.75 1.58 -12.02
C ALA A 149 7.29 2.95 -12.50
N PHE A 150 7.94 3.72 -11.63
CA PHE A 150 8.35 5.09 -11.91
C PHE A 150 9.86 5.27 -12.05
N GLY A 151 10.64 4.22 -11.77
CA GLY A 151 12.10 4.27 -11.77
C GLY A 151 12.71 3.20 -10.89
N CYS A 152 14.02 3.02 -11.04
CA CYS A 152 14.79 2.01 -10.32
C CYS A 152 16.19 2.55 -9.99
N ASN A 153 16.65 2.39 -8.76
CA ASN A 153 18.00 2.78 -8.33
C ASN A 153 19.13 1.99 -9.02
N PHE A 154 18.81 0.88 -9.70
CA PHE A 154 19.79 0.01 -10.35
C PHE A 154 19.73 0.07 -11.89
N GLU A 155 18.59 0.46 -12.45
CA GLU A 155 18.33 0.47 -13.90
C GLU A 155 18.06 1.87 -14.45
N GLY A 156 17.69 2.82 -13.58
CA GLY A 156 17.33 4.17 -13.94
C GLY A 156 15.86 4.30 -14.31
N ASP A 157 15.59 5.06 -15.36
CA ASP A 157 14.24 5.32 -15.86
C ASP A 157 13.58 4.07 -16.42
N ILE A 158 12.33 3.83 -16.02
CA ILE A 158 11.52 2.73 -16.56
C ILE A 158 10.64 3.24 -17.71
N PRO A 159 10.73 2.65 -18.92
CA PRO A 159 9.89 3.04 -20.03
C PRO A 159 8.40 2.75 -19.76
N VAL A 160 7.53 3.68 -20.13
CA VAL A 160 6.07 3.51 -20.03
C VAL A 160 5.58 2.30 -20.83
N ALA A 161 6.21 2.02 -21.98
CA ALA A 161 5.89 0.87 -22.82
C ALA A 161 6.03 -0.46 -22.05
N THR A 162 7.03 -0.58 -21.18
CA THR A 162 7.21 -1.76 -20.33
C THR A 162 6.02 -1.98 -19.40
N LEU A 163 5.47 -0.89 -18.83
CA LEU A 163 4.30 -0.98 -17.95
C LEU A 163 3.04 -1.40 -18.70
N ILE A 164 2.84 -0.88 -19.91
CA ILE A 164 1.71 -1.24 -20.78
C ILE A 164 1.82 -2.71 -21.18
N GLU A 165 3.00 -3.15 -21.62
CA GLU A 165 3.25 -4.55 -21.98
C GLU A 165 3.00 -5.50 -20.79
N GLN A 166 3.54 -5.19 -19.62
CA GLN A 166 3.31 -5.98 -18.42
C GLN A 166 1.83 -6.01 -18.03
N ALA A 167 1.14 -4.87 -18.05
CA ALA A 167 -0.29 -4.83 -17.78
C ALA A 167 -1.08 -5.74 -18.76
N SER A 168 -0.72 -5.72 -20.05
CA SER A 168 -1.30 -6.63 -21.06
C SER A 168 -1.08 -8.11 -20.70
N GLN A 169 0.17 -8.49 -20.44
CA GLN A 169 0.54 -9.86 -20.11
C GLN A 169 -0.14 -10.36 -18.83
N MET A 170 -0.27 -9.50 -17.82
CA MET A 170 -0.95 -9.85 -16.58
C MET A 170 -2.46 -10.03 -16.77
N ARG A 171 -3.10 -9.19 -17.61
CA ARG A 171 -4.52 -9.36 -17.95
C ARG A 171 -4.78 -10.64 -18.71
N GLU A 172 -3.93 -10.96 -19.68
CA GLU A 172 -4.03 -12.21 -20.46
C GLU A 172 -3.95 -13.43 -19.54
N ALA A 173 -2.92 -13.49 -18.68
CA ALA A 173 -2.76 -14.56 -17.69
C ALA A 173 -3.94 -14.65 -16.71
N ALA A 174 -4.50 -13.51 -16.28
CA ALA A 174 -5.68 -13.48 -15.42
C ALA A 174 -6.92 -14.03 -16.14
N ALA A 175 -7.13 -13.64 -17.40
CA ALA A 175 -8.26 -14.04 -18.21
C ALA A 175 -8.26 -15.55 -18.51
N GLU A 176 -7.09 -16.16 -18.70
CA GLU A 176 -6.93 -17.62 -18.85
C GLU A 176 -7.52 -18.43 -17.68
N HIS A 177 -7.57 -17.84 -16.49
CA HIS A 177 -8.15 -18.44 -15.28
C HIS A 177 -9.56 -17.92 -14.95
N GLY A 178 -10.12 -17.06 -15.80
CA GLY A 178 -11.44 -16.46 -15.63
C GLY A 178 -11.49 -15.36 -14.56
N PHE A 179 -10.35 -14.71 -14.27
CA PHE A 179 -10.31 -13.55 -13.38
C PHE A 179 -10.60 -12.27 -14.15
N ASP A 180 -11.41 -11.41 -13.55
CA ASP A 180 -11.82 -10.14 -14.10
C ASP A 180 -11.11 -9.01 -13.35
N ILE A 181 -10.01 -8.52 -13.92
CA ILE A 181 -9.17 -7.51 -13.30
C ILE A 181 -9.85 -6.13 -13.37
N LYS A 182 -9.96 -5.48 -12.21
CA LYS A 182 -10.59 -4.17 -12.05
C LYS A 182 -9.60 -3.06 -11.71
N VAL A 183 -8.51 -3.41 -11.02
CA VAL A 183 -7.55 -2.43 -10.49
C VAL A 183 -6.14 -2.78 -10.95
N LEU A 184 -5.42 -1.77 -11.43
CA LEU A 184 -3.97 -1.83 -11.61
C LEU A 184 -3.31 -0.82 -10.66
N SER A 185 -2.50 -1.35 -9.76
CA SER A 185 -1.67 -0.57 -8.83
C SER A 185 -0.28 -0.33 -9.43
N LEU A 186 0.16 0.92 -9.38
CA LEU A 186 1.50 1.32 -9.79
C LEU A 186 2.28 1.73 -8.55
N ALA A 187 3.35 1.00 -8.25
CA ALA A 187 4.13 1.22 -7.05
C ALA A 187 5.44 1.97 -7.36
N ASP A 188 5.63 3.08 -6.66
CA ASP A 188 6.87 3.84 -6.62
C ASP A 188 7.83 3.27 -5.56
N THR A 189 8.22 2.02 -5.77
CA THR A 189 8.96 1.18 -4.80
C THR A 189 10.28 1.80 -4.32
N MET A 190 10.82 2.76 -5.06
CA MET A 190 12.11 3.38 -4.76
C MET A 190 12.03 4.90 -4.69
N ALA A 191 10.83 5.48 -4.59
CA ALA A 191 10.57 6.91 -4.51
C ALA A 191 11.21 7.73 -5.65
N TRP A 192 11.03 7.28 -6.89
CA TRP A 192 11.47 7.95 -8.13
C TRP A 192 10.39 8.84 -8.75
N ALA A 193 9.13 8.66 -8.37
CA ALA A 193 8.05 9.40 -8.98
C ALA A 193 8.17 10.90 -8.67
N THR A 194 7.75 11.68 -9.66
CA THR A 194 7.55 13.12 -9.57
C THR A 194 6.15 13.43 -10.11
N PRO A 195 5.55 14.59 -9.80
CA PRO A 195 4.21 14.92 -10.29
C PRO A 195 4.06 14.76 -11.81
N GLN A 196 5.11 15.12 -12.56
CA GLN A 196 5.10 14.97 -14.02
C GLN A 196 5.20 13.50 -14.47
N SER A 197 5.98 12.67 -13.79
CA SER A 197 6.05 11.24 -14.13
C SER A 197 4.76 10.51 -13.75
N ILE A 198 4.09 10.89 -12.65
CA ILE A 198 2.74 10.41 -12.31
C ILE A 198 1.77 10.68 -13.46
N ARG A 199 1.65 11.94 -13.91
CA ARG A 199 0.74 12.28 -15.03
C ARG A 199 1.06 11.51 -16.30
N ARG A 200 2.35 11.40 -16.65
CA ARG A 200 2.80 10.68 -17.85
C ARG A 200 2.43 9.20 -17.80
N VAL A 201 2.76 8.51 -16.71
CA VAL A 201 2.54 7.06 -16.58
C VAL A 201 1.05 6.76 -16.42
N VAL A 202 0.36 7.43 -15.48
CA VAL A 202 -1.07 7.22 -15.23
C VAL A 202 -1.89 7.57 -16.48
N GLY A 203 -1.56 8.67 -17.17
CA GLY A 203 -2.23 9.07 -18.40
C GLY A 203 -2.11 8.00 -19.49
N ALA A 204 -0.90 7.49 -19.75
CA ALA A 204 -0.68 6.47 -20.76
C ALA A 204 -1.36 5.13 -20.42
N VAL A 205 -1.35 4.72 -19.15
CA VAL A 205 -2.03 3.49 -18.72
C VAL A 205 -3.55 3.63 -18.82
N ARG A 206 -4.12 4.79 -18.41
CA ARG A 206 -5.56 5.06 -18.57
C ARG A 206 -5.99 5.11 -20.04
N GLU A 207 -5.15 5.63 -20.92
CA GLU A 207 -5.41 5.64 -22.36
C GLU A 207 -5.42 4.23 -22.95
N ALA A 208 -4.47 3.39 -22.55
CA ALA A 208 -4.39 1.99 -23.00
C ALA A 208 -5.50 1.10 -22.40
N TYR A 209 -5.88 1.35 -21.14
CA TYR A 209 -6.81 0.51 -20.37
C TYR A 209 -7.84 1.37 -19.60
N PRO A 210 -8.79 2.00 -20.30
CA PRO A 210 -9.76 2.92 -19.70
C PRO A 210 -10.76 2.21 -18.77
N ASP A 211 -10.86 0.88 -18.84
CA ASP A 211 -11.70 0.05 -18.00
C ASP A 211 -11.08 -0.24 -16.61
N LEU A 212 -9.77 -0.02 -16.44
CA LEU A 212 -9.07 -0.25 -15.18
C LEU A 212 -9.12 0.97 -14.27
N GLN A 213 -9.43 0.74 -13.01
CA GLN A 213 -9.21 1.72 -11.95
C GLN A 213 -7.73 1.76 -11.58
N MET A 214 -7.19 2.96 -11.44
CA MET A 214 -5.80 3.16 -11.03
C MET A 214 -5.68 3.21 -9.51
N SER A 215 -4.65 2.54 -9.00
CA SER A 215 -4.20 2.64 -7.63
C SER A 215 -2.74 3.10 -7.59
N LEU A 216 -2.38 3.93 -6.63
CA LEU A 216 -1.01 4.38 -6.44
C LEU A 216 -0.48 3.92 -5.08
N HIS A 217 0.70 3.30 -5.10
CA HIS A 217 1.48 2.97 -3.91
C HIS A 217 2.74 3.82 -3.93
N LEU A 218 2.78 4.87 -3.10
CA LEU A 218 3.79 5.92 -3.19
C LEU A 218 4.70 5.89 -1.97
N HIS A 219 6.01 5.94 -2.21
CA HIS A 219 7.00 6.12 -1.16
C HIS A 219 7.44 7.58 -1.12
N ASP A 220 7.80 8.06 0.08
CA ASP A 220 8.14 9.47 0.33
C ASP A 220 9.62 9.70 0.66
N THR A 221 10.50 8.76 0.28
CA THR A 221 11.93 8.80 0.59
C THR A 221 12.63 10.10 0.16
N ARG A 222 12.09 10.81 -0.85
CA ARG A 222 12.62 12.06 -1.40
C ARG A 222 11.65 13.26 -1.23
N GLY A 223 10.65 13.16 -0.36
CA GLY A 223 9.70 14.25 -0.09
C GLY A 223 8.74 14.55 -1.25
N MET A 224 8.47 13.57 -2.11
CA MET A 224 7.60 13.72 -3.29
C MET A 224 6.25 13.00 -3.13
N GLY A 225 6.07 12.16 -2.11
CA GLY A 225 4.92 11.27 -1.92
C GLY A 225 3.57 11.99 -1.97
N ILE A 226 3.38 13.02 -1.14
CA ILE A 226 2.12 13.80 -1.13
C ILE A 226 1.93 14.59 -2.43
N ALA A 227 2.99 15.17 -2.99
CA ALA A 227 2.92 15.88 -4.28
C ALA A 227 2.55 14.92 -5.44
N ASN A 228 3.05 13.69 -5.40
CA ASN A 228 2.74 12.62 -6.34
C ASN A 228 1.30 12.13 -6.17
N ALA A 229 0.82 12.01 -4.92
CA ALA A 229 -0.57 11.68 -4.63
C ALA A 229 -1.50 12.76 -5.17
N TYR A 230 -1.20 14.04 -4.96
CA TYR A 230 -1.93 15.17 -5.53
C TYR A 230 -1.99 15.10 -7.07
N ALA A 231 -0.86 14.83 -7.73
CA ALA A 231 -0.82 14.66 -9.17
C ALA A 231 -1.68 13.47 -9.65
N GLY A 232 -1.73 12.38 -8.86
CA GLY A 232 -2.60 11.24 -9.10
C GLY A 232 -4.09 11.61 -8.97
N LEU A 233 -4.45 12.36 -7.93
CA LEU A 233 -5.81 12.86 -7.72
C LEU A 233 -6.28 13.73 -8.91
N GLU A 234 -5.43 14.61 -9.43
CA GLU A 234 -5.76 15.42 -10.63
C GLU A 234 -5.99 14.56 -11.88
N MET A 235 -5.41 13.36 -11.89
CA MET A 235 -5.57 12.34 -12.92
C MET A 235 -6.66 11.32 -12.56
N GLY A 236 -7.57 11.62 -11.63
CA GLY A 236 -8.71 10.76 -11.29
C GLY A 236 -8.38 9.48 -10.53
N VAL A 237 -7.15 9.32 -10.03
CA VAL A 237 -6.80 8.20 -9.15
C VAL A 237 -7.55 8.35 -7.83
N ALA A 238 -8.31 7.32 -7.46
CA ALA A 238 -9.10 7.31 -6.23
C ALA A 238 -8.66 6.24 -5.22
N LEU A 239 -7.68 5.40 -5.57
CA LEU A 239 -7.19 4.32 -4.73
C LEU A 239 -5.73 4.58 -4.38
N PHE A 240 -5.42 4.55 -3.09
CA PHE A 240 -4.07 4.79 -2.58
C PHE A 240 -3.70 3.74 -1.55
N ASP A 241 -2.45 3.30 -1.60
CA ASP A 241 -1.82 2.59 -0.49
C ASP A 241 -1.01 3.63 0.31
N ALA A 242 -1.15 3.59 1.63
CA ALA A 242 -0.46 4.49 2.55
C ALA A 242 -0.14 3.78 3.87
N ALA A 243 0.74 4.34 4.69
CA ALA A 243 1.03 3.80 6.00
C ALA A 243 0.93 4.87 7.08
N VAL A 244 0.30 4.53 8.20
CA VAL A 244 0.20 5.41 9.37
C VAL A 244 1.58 5.87 9.82
N GLY A 245 1.76 7.17 10.05
CA GLY A 245 3.05 7.75 10.44
C GLY A 245 4.12 7.70 9.34
N GLY A 246 3.80 7.24 8.13
CA GLY A 246 4.78 7.00 7.06
C GLY A 246 5.65 5.76 7.30
N LEU A 247 5.14 4.80 8.08
CA LEU A 247 5.82 3.54 8.37
C LEU A 247 6.23 2.78 7.09
N GLY A 248 7.35 2.07 7.20
CA GLY A 248 7.80 1.11 6.19
C GLY A 248 8.92 1.63 5.30
N GLY A 249 8.95 1.15 4.07
CA GLY A 249 10.04 1.38 3.12
C GLY A 249 10.52 0.08 2.50
N CYS A 250 11.31 0.18 1.43
CA CYS A 250 11.85 -1.00 0.76
C CYS A 250 13.28 -1.28 1.24
N PRO A 251 13.55 -2.38 1.98
CA PRO A 251 14.91 -2.70 2.43
C PRO A 251 15.86 -3.02 1.26
N PHE A 252 15.31 -3.30 0.08
CA PHE A 252 16.04 -3.62 -1.14
C PHE A 252 16.28 -2.41 -2.04
N ALA A 253 15.70 -1.25 -1.73
CA ALA A 253 15.82 -0.05 -2.56
C ALA A 253 17.15 0.70 -2.37
N ALA A 254 18.12 0.18 -1.61
CA ALA A 254 19.48 0.71 -1.52
C ALA A 254 19.58 2.23 -1.24
N HIS A 255 18.69 2.79 -0.41
CA HIS A 255 18.82 4.14 0.12
C HIS A 255 18.98 4.12 1.64
N SER A 256 19.71 5.11 2.16
CA SER A 256 19.91 5.35 3.61
C SER A 256 18.82 6.25 4.23
N GLY A 257 17.89 6.76 3.41
CA GLY A 257 16.84 7.70 3.82
C GLY A 257 15.71 7.05 4.62
N ALA A 258 15.16 7.83 5.56
CA ALA A 258 14.24 7.41 6.61
C ALA A 258 12.73 7.46 6.24
N ALA A 259 12.35 7.89 5.04
CA ALA A 259 10.94 7.94 4.65
C ALA A 259 10.56 6.73 3.78
N GLY A 260 9.58 5.97 4.29
CA GLY A 260 8.99 4.79 3.68
C GLY A 260 7.79 5.14 2.81
N ASN A 261 6.61 4.64 3.19
CA ASN A 261 5.36 4.93 2.50
C ASN A 261 4.90 6.38 2.74
N VAL A 262 4.03 6.89 1.88
CA VAL A 262 3.29 8.13 2.15
C VAL A 262 2.46 7.98 3.45
N CYS A 263 2.47 9.01 4.29
CA CYS A 263 1.75 9.00 5.57
C CYS A 263 0.23 9.01 5.32
N THR A 264 -0.49 8.06 5.94
CA THR A 264 -1.96 8.00 5.82
C THR A 264 -2.62 9.29 6.29
N GLU A 265 -2.16 9.85 7.41
CA GLU A 265 -2.70 11.08 7.99
C GLU A 265 -2.44 12.33 7.14
N ASP A 266 -1.28 12.40 6.46
CA ASP A 266 -0.94 13.54 5.61
C ASP A 266 -1.78 13.50 4.32
N LEU A 267 -2.05 12.31 3.77
CA LEU A 267 -2.95 12.11 2.64
C LEU A 267 -4.40 12.44 3.00
N VAL A 268 -4.90 11.94 4.14
CA VAL A 268 -6.26 12.25 4.62
C VAL A 268 -6.44 13.74 4.87
N PHE A 269 -5.47 14.39 5.51
CA PHE A 269 -5.46 15.83 5.73
C PHE A 269 -5.57 16.61 4.42
N MET A 270 -4.73 16.29 3.43
CA MET A 270 -4.78 16.95 2.12
C MET A 270 -6.16 16.78 1.49
N CYS A 271 -6.72 15.56 1.50
CA CYS A 271 -8.04 15.31 0.93
C CYS A 271 -9.16 16.05 1.68
N GLU A 272 -9.18 16.03 3.02
CA GLU A 272 -10.19 16.73 3.84
C GLU A 272 -10.18 18.23 3.56
N GLU A 273 -8.99 18.86 3.51
CA GLU A 273 -8.84 20.29 3.23
C GLU A 273 -9.14 20.67 1.78
N MET A 274 -9.04 19.71 0.84
CA MET A 274 -9.45 19.88 -0.55
C MET A 274 -10.93 19.56 -0.79
N GLY A 275 -11.67 19.10 0.22
CA GLY A 275 -13.07 18.69 0.09
C GLY A 275 -13.27 17.34 -0.62
N ILE A 276 -12.25 16.48 -0.62
CA ILE A 276 -12.30 15.10 -1.14
C ILE A 276 -12.57 14.15 0.03
N GLU A 277 -13.64 13.36 -0.05
CA GLU A 277 -14.03 12.47 1.04
C GLU A 277 -13.08 11.26 1.15
N SER A 278 -12.64 10.90 2.36
CA SER A 278 -11.97 9.63 2.62
C SER A 278 -12.83 8.68 3.48
N GLY A 279 -13.74 9.24 4.29
CA GLY A 279 -14.46 8.50 5.33
C GLY A 279 -13.62 8.23 6.60
N VAL A 280 -12.39 8.73 6.65
CA VAL A 280 -11.48 8.56 7.78
C VAL A 280 -11.62 9.73 8.75
N ASP A 281 -11.74 9.44 10.04
CA ASP A 281 -11.63 10.43 11.11
C ASP A 281 -10.15 10.76 11.35
N LEU A 282 -9.74 11.94 10.87
CA LEU A 282 -8.38 12.41 10.99
C LEU A 282 -7.91 12.46 12.45
N GLU A 283 -8.73 12.89 13.42
CA GLU A 283 -8.27 13.01 14.82
C GLU A 283 -7.93 11.66 15.42
N ALA A 284 -8.80 10.66 15.23
CA ALA A 284 -8.54 9.28 15.65
C ALA A 284 -7.28 8.70 14.96
N LEU A 285 -7.05 9.07 13.69
CA LEU A 285 -5.86 8.67 12.96
C LEU A 285 -4.59 9.34 13.51
N LEU A 286 -4.64 10.62 13.91
CA LEU A 286 -3.48 11.30 14.53
C LEU A 286 -3.08 10.64 15.85
N GLU A 287 -4.05 10.27 16.70
CA GLU A 287 -3.75 9.49 17.91
C GLU A 287 -3.12 8.13 17.56
N THR A 288 -3.64 7.47 16.52
CA THR A 288 -3.08 6.20 16.05
C THR A 288 -1.67 6.36 15.47
N ALA A 289 -1.35 7.48 14.84
CA ALA A 289 -0.01 7.78 14.34
C ALA A 289 0.99 8.06 15.47
N ARG A 290 0.56 8.69 16.58
CA ARG A 290 1.38 8.83 17.79
C ARG A 290 1.60 7.48 18.47
N LEU A 291 0.58 6.63 18.53
CA LEU A 291 0.72 5.25 18.99
C LEU A 291 1.72 4.47 18.13
N ALA A 292 1.66 4.60 16.80
CA ALA A 292 2.61 3.95 15.90
C ALA A 292 4.06 4.38 16.19
N GLU A 293 4.31 5.68 16.40
CA GLU A 293 5.61 6.23 16.77
C GLU A 293 6.11 5.68 18.12
N ASP A 294 5.23 5.61 19.12
CA ASP A 294 5.53 5.00 20.42
C ASP A 294 5.88 3.51 20.30
N ILE A 295 5.16 2.75 19.47
CA ILE A 295 5.41 1.32 19.22
C ILE A 295 6.81 1.08 18.64
N VAL A 296 7.21 1.87 17.64
CA VAL A 296 8.52 1.69 16.97
C VAL A 296 9.67 2.38 17.70
N ALA A 297 9.36 3.21 18.70
CA ALA A 297 10.31 3.87 19.58
C ALA A 297 11.36 4.74 18.85
N HIS A 298 10.99 5.30 17.70
CA HIS A 298 11.76 6.31 16.99
C HIS A 298 10.83 7.28 16.26
N PRO A 299 11.29 8.51 15.94
CA PRO A 299 10.46 9.48 15.24
C PRO A 299 9.96 8.96 13.89
N LEU A 300 8.69 9.22 13.61
CA LEU A 300 8.00 8.92 12.36
C LEU A 300 7.72 10.21 11.56
N PRO A 301 7.87 10.21 10.22
CA PRO A 301 7.86 11.41 9.39
C PRO A 301 6.50 12.13 9.26
N GLY A 302 5.40 11.55 9.73
CA GLY A 302 4.05 12.15 9.68
C GLY A 302 4.01 13.62 10.08
N ALA A 303 3.79 14.51 9.11
CA ALA A 303 3.84 15.95 9.33
C ALA A 303 2.61 16.42 10.11
N VAL A 304 1.42 15.92 9.74
CA VAL A 304 0.15 16.30 10.37
C VAL A 304 0.01 15.71 11.76
N LYS A 305 0.59 14.53 12.04
CA LYS A 305 0.72 13.97 13.40
C LYS A 305 1.32 15.00 14.38
N THR A 306 2.31 15.75 13.90
CA THR A 306 3.05 16.77 14.67
C THR A 306 2.38 18.15 14.59
N GLY A 307 1.93 18.56 13.40
CA GLY A 307 1.33 19.88 13.16
C GLY A 307 -0.12 20.03 13.64
N GLY A 308 -0.84 18.92 13.83
CA GLY A 308 -2.25 18.90 14.16
C GLY A 308 -3.16 19.21 12.96
N SER A 309 -4.47 19.03 13.16
CA SER A 309 -5.47 19.32 12.13
C SER A 309 -5.86 20.81 12.10
N LEU A 310 -6.28 21.30 10.93
CA LEU A 310 -6.89 22.63 10.84
C LEU A 310 -8.29 22.67 11.47
N ARG A 311 -8.99 21.53 11.53
CA ARG A 311 -10.29 21.40 12.20
C ARG A 311 -10.20 21.75 13.69
N ALA A 312 -9.24 21.19 14.40
CA ALA A 312 -9.00 21.49 15.82
C ALA A 312 -8.65 22.97 16.03
N LEU A 313 -7.80 23.53 15.15
CA LEU A 313 -7.44 24.94 15.20
C LEU A 313 -8.63 25.87 14.97
N ARG A 314 -9.48 25.58 13.96
CA ARG A 314 -10.70 26.33 13.65
C ARG A 314 -11.67 26.33 14.84
N ARG A 315 -11.91 25.17 15.47
CA ARG A 315 -12.76 25.07 16.68
C ARG A 315 -12.24 25.91 17.83
N LYS A 316 -10.93 25.83 18.09
CA LYS A 316 -10.27 26.63 19.13
C LYS A 316 -10.44 28.13 18.89
N ILE A 317 -10.29 28.59 17.65
CA ILE A 317 -10.49 30.01 17.28
C ILE A 317 -11.96 30.42 17.44
N ALA A 318 -12.90 29.53 17.13
CA ALA A 318 -14.33 29.76 17.28
C ALA A 318 -14.82 29.76 18.74
N GLY A 319 -13.95 29.41 19.71
CA GLY A 319 -14.32 29.30 21.12
C GLY A 319 -15.14 28.05 21.45
N GLU A 320 -15.16 27.06 20.56
CA GLU A 320 -15.77 25.76 20.81
C GLU A 320 -14.86 24.94 21.73
N ALA A 321 -15.42 24.36 22.80
CA ALA A 321 -14.66 23.49 23.70
C ALA A 321 -14.13 22.28 22.91
N VAL A 322 -12.83 21.97 23.08
CA VAL A 322 -12.25 20.73 22.57
C VAL A 322 -12.83 19.59 23.41
N ALA A 323 -13.69 18.79 22.80
CA ALA A 323 -14.27 17.58 23.40
C ALA A 323 -13.25 16.45 23.46
#